data_AF-A0A432GP83-F1
#
_entry.id   AF-A0A432GP83-F1
#
_cell.length_a   1.000
_cell.length_b   1.000
_cell.length_c   1.000
_cell.angle_alpha   90.00
_cell.angle_beta   90.00
_cell.angle_gamma   90.00
#
_symmetry.space_group_name_H-M   'P 1'
#
loop_
_entity.id
_entity.type
_entity.pdbx_description
1 polymer ?
#
loop_
_entity_poly.entity_id
_entity_poly.type
_entity_poly.pdbx_seq_one_letter_code
_entity_poly.pdbx_strand_id
1 'polypeptide(L)'
;LNQPLPFLKDGIFQLHLVDPHNEILETYEIEIQAGKDSLPDIVQRLNQTINDPGLLQASIESDGSLLLQSAPDYKFIFGEDQSSITQVLGLNSFFDTLKGAEDIQLSEHIRENTNNISTGKDLIPGDNRVALEIAKLQTRPTMRDETMTFDEYYNGVLTGMGLKIQRNKTEQAQQESMVRQFKEIRSSISAVNMDEELTDMMQYQKAYEASARFISTVDKMMETVINM
;
A
#
# COMPACT_ATOMS: atom_id res chain seq x y z
N LEU A 1 13.56 -13.87 -19.19
CA LEU A 1 14.95 -14.15 -18.72
C LEU A 1 16.02 -13.52 -19.60
N ASN A 2 15.87 -13.47 -20.93
CA ASN A 2 16.88 -12.89 -21.85
C ASN A 2 16.80 -11.36 -22.02
N GLN A 3 16.09 -10.67 -21.13
CA GLN A 3 16.07 -9.21 -21.12
C GLN A 3 17.02 -8.72 -20.02
N PRO A 4 17.63 -7.54 -20.20
CA PRO A 4 18.46 -6.94 -19.17
C PRO A 4 17.68 -6.81 -17.85
N LEU A 5 18.33 -7.17 -16.74
CA LEU A 5 17.70 -7.01 -15.44
C LEU A 5 17.57 -5.51 -15.10
N PRO A 6 16.39 -5.06 -14.65
CA PRO A 6 16.19 -3.67 -14.27
C PRO A 6 16.91 -3.37 -12.95
N PHE A 7 17.15 -2.07 -12.68
CA PHE A 7 17.70 -1.54 -11.43
C PHE A 7 19.13 -1.97 -11.07
N LEU A 8 19.80 -2.72 -11.94
CA LEU A 8 21.24 -2.93 -11.84
C LEU A 8 22.01 -1.62 -12.01
N LYS A 9 23.19 -1.56 -11.40
CA LYS A 9 24.20 -0.53 -11.60
C LYS A 9 25.45 -1.15 -12.22
N ASP A 10 26.20 -0.36 -12.97
CA ASP A 10 27.52 -0.78 -13.44
C ASP A 10 28.45 -0.92 -12.23
N GLY A 11 29.18 -2.03 -12.15
CA GLY A 11 30.11 -2.26 -11.06
C GLY A 11 30.50 -3.72 -10.91
N ILE A 12 31.12 -4.03 -9.78
CA ILE A 12 31.49 -5.39 -9.42
C ILE A 12 30.59 -5.94 -8.32
N PHE A 13 30.40 -7.24 -8.37
CA PHE A 13 29.78 -8.06 -7.35
C PHE A 13 30.79 -9.13 -6.91
N GLN A 14 31.10 -9.18 -5.63
CA GLN A 14 32.08 -10.10 -5.06
C GLN A 14 31.42 -11.29 -4.38
N LEU A 15 32.03 -12.45 -4.56
CA LEU A 15 31.66 -13.68 -3.88
C LEU A 15 32.91 -14.34 -3.33
N HIS A 16 32.90 -14.67 -2.03
CA HIS A 16 34.03 -15.34 -1.39
C HIS A 16 33.71 -16.82 -1.20
N LEU A 17 34.60 -17.69 -1.64
CA LEU A 17 34.57 -19.12 -1.30
C LEU A 17 35.22 -19.29 0.06
N VAL A 18 34.53 -20.01 0.95
CA VAL A 18 34.90 -20.14 2.36
C VAL A 18 34.96 -21.61 2.73
N ASP A 19 36.00 -21.98 3.48
CA ASP A 19 36.21 -23.33 3.97
C ASP A 19 35.36 -23.65 5.24
N PRO A 20 35.41 -24.88 5.78
CA PRO A 20 34.72 -25.22 7.02
C PRO A 20 35.21 -24.47 8.26
N HIS A 21 36.36 -23.80 8.20
CA HIS A 21 37.00 -23.04 9.28
C HIS A 21 36.74 -21.54 9.19
N ASN A 22 35.90 -21.11 8.23
CA ASN A 22 35.57 -19.73 7.92
C ASN A 22 36.76 -18.90 7.37
N GLU A 23 37.74 -19.56 6.74
CA GLU A 23 38.80 -18.89 6.01
C GLU A 23 38.38 -18.67 4.55
N ILE A 24 38.60 -17.45 4.04
CA ILE A 24 38.36 -17.12 2.63
C ILE A 24 39.48 -17.75 1.79
N LEU A 25 39.11 -18.70 0.94
CA LEU A 25 40.02 -19.39 0.03
C LEU A 25 40.24 -18.61 -1.26
N GLU A 26 39.14 -18.08 -1.81
CA GLU A 26 39.15 -17.37 -3.09
C GLU A 26 38.07 -16.30 -3.10
N THR A 27 38.33 -15.21 -3.81
CA THR A 27 37.38 -14.11 -4.04
C THR A 27 37.14 -14.00 -5.53
N TYR A 28 35.90 -14.25 -5.96
CA TYR A 28 35.46 -14.06 -7.32
C TYR A 28 34.87 -12.67 -7.48
N GLU A 29 35.37 -11.89 -8.43
CA GLU A 29 34.81 -10.60 -8.82
C GLU A 29 34.05 -10.74 -10.13
N ILE A 30 32.76 -10.42 -10.10
CA ILE A 30 31.88 -10.51 -11.25
C ILE A 30 31.50 -9.10 -11.66
N GLU A 31 31.99 -8.68 -12.83
CA GLU A 31 31.55 -7.42 -13.44
C GLU A 31 30.08 -7.52 -13.86
N ILE A 32 29.30 -6.47 -13.60
CA ILE A 32 27.89 -6.35 -13.97
C ILE A 32 27.69 -5.04 -14.75
N GLN A 33 26.94 -5.12 -15.84
CA GLN A 33 26.65 -4.04 -16.78
C GLN A 33 25.14 -3.75 -16.82
N ALA A 34 24.76 -2.61 -16.28
CA ALA A 34 23.38 -2.14 -16.18
C ALA A 34 22.75 -1.93 -17.56
N GLY A 35 21.49 -2.33 -17.72
CA GLY A 35 20.76 -2.18 -18.98
C GLY A 35 21.24 -3.09 -20.11
N LYS A 36 22.26 -3.95 -19.87
CA LYS A 36 22.76 -4.92 -20.83
C LYS A 36 22.66 -6.36 -20.32
N ASP A 37 23.10 -6.61 -19.09
CA ASP A 37 23.20 -7.98 -18.59
C ASP A 37 21.83 -8.57 -18.25
N SER A 38 21.53 -9.71 -18.86
CA SER A 38 20.39 -10.56 -18.50
C SER A 38 20.81 -11.63 -17.48
N LEU A 39 19.85 -12.28 -16.81
CA LEU A 39 20.17 -13.32 -15.83
C LEU A 39 21.02 -14.45 -16.42
N PRO A 40 20.75 -14.98 -17.64
CA PRO A 40 21.63 -15.94 -18.30
C PRO A 40 23.07 -15.45 -18.51
N ASP A 41 23.26 -14.17 -18.89
CA ASP A 41 24.61 -13.60 -19.09
C ASP A 41 25.40 -13.60 -17.78
N ILE A 42 24.72 -13.25 -16.68
CA ILE A 42 25.32 -13.23 -15.34
C ILE A 42 25.67 -14.64 -14.87
N VAL A 43 24.76 -15.61 -15.05
CA VAL A 43 25.02 -17.01 -14.70
C VAL A 43 26.19 -17.59 -15.51
N GLN A 44 26.24 -17.27 -16.80
CA GLN A 44 27.36 -17.65 -17.63
C GLN A 44 28.67 -17.03 -17.12
N ARG A 45 28.67 -15.74 -16.79
CA ARG A 45 29.84 -15.03 -16.27
C ARG A 45 30.31 -15.59 -14.93
N LEU A 46 29.39 -15.85 -14.00
CA LEU A 46 29.67 -16.50 -12.71
C LEU A 46 30.42 -17.83 -12.92
N ASN A 47 29.84 -18.73 -13.72
CA ASN A 47 30.44 -20.04 -13.98
C ASN A 47 31.80 -19.93 -14.70
N GLN A 48 31.97 -18.95 -15.59
CA GLN A 48 33.24 -18.68 -16.26
C GLN A 48 34.31 -18.13 -15.30
N THR A 49 33.94 -17.25 -14.39
CA THR A 49 34.86 -16.67 -13.40
C THR A 49 35.30 -17.71 -12.37
N ILE A 50 34.38 -18.56 -11.89
CA ILE A 50 34.69 -19.62 -10.91
C ILE A 50 35.59 -20.67 -11.55
N ASN A 51 35.33 -21.04 -12.81
CA ASN A 51 36.14 -21.98 -13.60
C ASN A 51 36.40 -23.36 -12.94
N ASP A 52 35.61 -23.72 -11.92
CA ASP A 52 35.59 -25.04 -11.29
C ASP A 52 34.17 -25.37 -10.78
N PRO A 53 33.39 -26.15 -11.54
CA PRO A 53 32.05 -26.56 -11.13
C PRO A 53 32.02 -27.43 -9.86
N GLY A 54 33.16 -27.99 -9.46
CA GLY A 54 33.30 -28.79 -8.23
C GLY A 54 33.38 -27.94 -6.97
N LEU A 55 33.57 -26.62 -7.08
CA LEU A 55 33.61 -25.71 -5.93
C LEU A 55 32.30 -24.95 -5.77
N LEU A 56 31.85 -24.30 -6.84
CA LEU A 56 30.64 -23.49 -6.86
C LEU A 56 30.04 -23.46 -8.27
N GLN A 57 28.72 -23.61 -8.34
CA GLN A 57 27.99 -23.56 -9.58
C GLN A 57 26.79 -22.62 -9.48
N ALA A 58 26.62 -21.79 -10.51
CA ALA A 58 25.43 -20.99 -10.72
C ALA A 58 24.52 -21.64 -11.76
N SER A 59 23.22 -21.68 -11.51
CA SER A 59 22.22 -22.20 -12.45
C SER A 59 20.91 -21.42 -12.35
N ILE A 60 20.06 -21.57 -13.38
CA ILE A 60 18.72 -20.98 -13.37
C ILE A 60 17.72 -22.12 -13.19
N GLU A 61 16.93 -22.02 -12.14
CA GLU A 61 15.89 -22.99 -11.83
C GLU A 61 14.69 -22.88 -12.79
N SER A 62 13.82 -23.89 -12.77
CA SER A 62 12.64 -23.93 -13.66
C SER A 62 11.64 -22.77 -13.44
N ASP A 63 11.66 -22.16 -12.26
CA ASP A 63 10.86 -20.98 -11.90
C ASP A 63 11.53 -19.65 -12.30
N GLY A 64 12.75 -19.71 -12.85
CA GLY A 64 13.53 -18.55 -13.27
C GLY A 64 14.38 -17.92 -12.17
N SER A 65 14.43 -18.52 -10.97
CA SER A 65 15.31 -18.07 -9.88
C SER A 65 16.76 -18.47 -10.13
N LEU A 66 17.69 -17.69 -9.55
CA LEU A 66 19.12 -18.01 -9.54
C LEU A 66 19.41 -18.95 -8.37
N LEU A 67 19.97 -20.12 -8.67
CA LEU A 67 20.53 -21.02 -7.66
C LEU A 67 22.06 -20.94 -7.69
N LEU A 68 22.64 -20.65 -6.53
CA LEU A 68 24.07 -20.76 -6.26
C LEU A 68 24.31 -21.95 -5.33
N GLN A 69 25.07 -22.94 -5.79
CA GLN A 69 25.33 -24.17 -5.05
C GLN A 69 26.83 -24.41 -4.92
N SER A 70 27.34 -24.40 -3.69
CA SER A 70 28.71 -24.83 -3.39
C SER A 70 28.80 -26.34 -3.16
N ALA A 71 30.02 -26.87 -3.26
CA ALA A 71 30.31 -28.24 -2.84
C ALA A 71 30.09 -28.45 -1.33
N PRO A 72 29.90 -29.70 -0.86
CA PRO A 72 29.50 -30.01 0.52
C PRO A 72 30.41 -29.44 1.61
N ASP A 73 31.71 -29.37 1.36
CA ASP A 73 32.71 -28.89 2.32
C ASP A 73 33.01 -27.39 2.19
N TYR A 74 32.35 -26.70 1.27
CA TYR A 74 32.56 -25.28 1.03
C TYR A 74 31.28 -24.49 1.23
N LYS A 75 31.44 -23.25 1.66
CA LYS A 75 30.38 -22.25 1.71
C LYS A 75 30.78 -21.10 0.81
N PHE A 76 29.82 -20.25 0.50
CA PHE A 76 30.12 -18.95 -0.07
C PHE A 76 29.46 -17.86 0.75
N ILE A 77 30.07 -16.69 0.73
CA ILE A 77 29.49 -15.47 1.28
C ILE A 77 29.50 -14.38 0.22
N PHE A 78 28.62 -13.41 0.40
CA PHE A 78 28.52 -12.24 -0.45
C PHE A 78 29.45 -11.14 0.09
N GLY A 79 30.35 -10.66 -0.76
CA GLY A 79 31.29 -9.59 -0.45
C GLY A 79 30.74 -8.21 -0.81
N GLU A 80 31.59 -7.34 -1.35
CA GLU A 80 31.17 -6.05 -1.87
C GLU A 80 30.23 -6.18 -3.10
N ASP A 81 29.12 -5.44 -3.10
CA ASP A 81 28.20 -5.36 -4.24
C ASP A 81 27.96 -3.88 -4.61
N GLN A 82 28.55 -3.47 -5.72
CA GLN A 82 28.37 -2.14 -6.31
C GLN A 82 27.24 -2.12 -7.35
N SER A 83 26.83 -3.30 -7.82
CA SER A 83 25.89 -3.50 -8.91
C SER A 83 24.42 -3.58 -8.47
N SER A 84 24.19 -3.70 -7.15
CA SER A 84 22.88 -3.98 -6.54
C SER A 84 22.28 -5.33 -6.95
N ILE A 85 23.07 -6.25 -7.50
CA ILE A 85 22.57 -7.54 -7.99
C ILE A 85 21.96 -8.40 -6.87
N THR A 86 22.56 -8.37 -5.68
CA THR A 86 22.04 -9.12 -4.53
C THR A 86 20.63 -8.66 -4.16
N GLN A 87 20.38 -7.35 -4.24
CA GLN A 87 19.06 -6.77 -3.99
C GLN A 87 18.07 -7.06 -5.12
N VAL A 88 18.50 -6.94 -6.37
CA VAL A 88 17.65 -7.17 -7.55
C VAL A 88 17.19 -8.63 -7.64
N LEU A 89 18.07 -9.57 -7.27
CA LEU A 89 17.77 -11.00 -7.28
C LEU A 89 17.26 -11.53 -5.91
N GLY A 90 17.21 -10.68 -4.89
CA GLY A 90 16.80 -11.06 -3.54
C GLY A 90 17.76 -12.01 -2.81
N LEU A 91 19.01 -12.11 -3.26
CA LEU A 91 20.01 -13.00 -2.67
C LEU A 91 20.43 -12.52 -1.29
N ASN A 92 20.51 -13.45 -0.34
CA ASN A 92 20.97 -13.19 1.03
C ASN A 92 20.24 -12.04 1.73
N SER A 93 18.94 -11.92 1.46
CA SER A 93 18.08 -10.89 2.03
C SER A 93 17.80 -11.15 3.51
N PHE A 94 17.75 -10.08 4.31
CA PHE A 94 17.35 -10.18 5.71
C PHE A 94 15.83 -10.35 5.87
N PHE A 95 15.07 -9.75 4.95
CA PHE A 95 13.62 -9.83 4.89
C PHE A 95 13.16 -10.39 3.54
N ASP A 96 12.14 -11.24 3.59
CA ASP A 96 11.41 -11.73 2.42
C ASP A 96 10.04 -11.05 2.33
N THR A 97 9.55 -10.87 1.10
CA THR A 97 8.19 -10.37 0.83
C THR A 97 7.70 -10.90 -0.51
N LEU A 98 6.45 -11.35 -0.57
CA LEU A 98 5.80 -11.79 -1.81
C LEU A 98 4.69 -10.81 -2.25
N LYS A 99 4.11 -10.06 -1.30
CA LYS A 99 2.96 -9.16 -1.50
C LYS A 99 3.17 -7.77 -0.90
N GLY A 100 4.41 -7.41 -0.57
CA GLY A 100 4.79 -6.10 -0.05
C GLY A 100 4.63 -6.00 1.47
N ALA A 101 4.05 -4.89 1.95
CA ALA A 101 3.98 -4.62 3.39
C ALA A 101 3.08 -5.59 4.17
N GLU A 102 2.19 -6.34 3.51
CA GLU A 102 1.29 -7.31 4.15
C GLU A 102 2.04 -8.52 4.71
N ASP A 103 3.12 -8.94 4.04
CA ASP A 103 3.79 -10.21 4.29
C ASP A 103 5.30 -10.09 4.50
N ILE A 104 5.77 -8.90 4.83
CA ILE A 104 7.16 -8.69 5.22
C ILE A 104 7.51 -9.57 6.43
N GLN A 105 8.52 -10.41 6.28
CA GLN A 105 8.98 -11.33 7.31
C GLN A 105 10.49 -11.55 7.24
N LEU A 106 11.08 -12.13 8.28
CA LEU A 106 12.48 -12.57 8.23
C LEU A 106 12.65 -13.63 7.16
N SER A 107 13.80 -13.65 6.49
CA SER A 107 14.08 -14.69 5.51
C SER A 107 14.13 -16.06 6.15
N GLU A 108 13.66 -17.08 5.42
CA GLU A 108 13.56 -18.45 5.93
C GLU A 108 14.92 -18.97 6.44
N HIS A 109 16.00 -18.67 5.73
CA HIS A 109 17.36 -19.03 6.14
C HIS A 109 17.79 -18.45 7.50
N ILE A 110 17.32 -17.25 7.85
CA ILE A 110 17.59 -16.64 9.17
C ILE A 110 16.66 -17.25 10.23
N ARG A 111 15.39 -17.51 9.86
CA ARG A 111 14.39 -18.09 10.75
C ARG A 111 14.74 -19.51 11.17
N GLU A 112 15.31 -20.30 10.26
CA GLU A 112 15.80 -21.66 10.52
C GLU A 112 17.05 -21.67 11.39
N ASN A 113 17.97 -20.72 11.19
CA ASN A 113 19.18 -20.61 11.98
C ASN A 113 19.64 -19.15 12.13
N THR A 114 19.46 -18.60 13.33
CA THR A 114 19.85 -17.22 13.64
C THR A 114 21.36 -16.97 13.57
N ASN A 115 22.19 -18.02 13.61
CA ASN A 115 23.64 -17.90 13.41
C ASN A 115 24.03 -17.53 11.98
N ASN A 116 23.08 -17.52 11.04
CA ASN A 116 23.29 -17.04 9.68
C ASN A 116 23.31 -15.50 9.58
N ILE A 117 22.97 -14.77 10.66
CA ILE A 117 23.06 -13.31 10.69
C ILE A 117 24.52 -12.89 10.79
N SER A 118 25.02 -12.20 9.75
CA SER A 118 26.36 -11.60 9.76
C SER A 118 26.33 -10.13 10.16
N THR A 119 27.26 -9.72 11.04
CA THR A 119 27.47 -8.32 11.42
C THR A 119 28.58 -7.64 10.60
N GLY A 120 29.42 -8.42 9.92
CA GLY A 120 30.55 -7.96 9.12
C GLY A 120 30.40 -8.30 7.64
N LYS A 121 31.29 -7.75 6.80
CA LYS A 121 31.28 -8.02 5.35
C LYS A 121 32.16 -9.20 4.96
N ASP A 122 33.33 -9.33 5.59
CA ASP A 122 34.41 -10.19 5.08
C ASP A 122 34.87 -11.26 6.10
N LEU A 123 33.97 -11.71 6.99
CA LEU A 123 34.23 -12.67 8.08
C LEU A 123 35.39 -12.33 9.04
N ILE A 124 35.86 -11.08 9.03
CA ILE A 124 36.90 -10.62 9.94
C ILE A 124 36.37 -10.63 11.38
N PRO A 125 37.03 -11.31 12.33
CA PRO A 125 36.61 -11.32 13.72
C PRO A 125 36.46 -9.91 14.29
N GLY A 126 35.27 -9.60 14.82
CA GLY A 126 34.93 -8.29 15.38
C GLY A 126 34.41 -7.26 14.37
N ASP A 127 34.28 -7.60 13.08
CA ASP A 127 33.67 -6.71 12.09
C ASP A 127 32.16 -6.54 12.35
N ASN A 128 31.76 -5.28 12.52
CA ASN A 128 30.37 -4.86 12.77
C ASN A 128 29.87 -3.85 11.73
N ARG A 129 30.57 -3.70 10.58
CA ARG A 129 30.22 -2.72 9.55
C ARG A 129 28.80 -2.90 9.02
N VAL A 130 28.33 -4.12 8.80
CA VAL A 130 26.96 -4.38 8.32
C VAL A 130 25.94 -3.95 9.37
N ALA A 131 26.17 -4.30 10.64
CA ALA A 131 25.29 -3.89 11.73
C ALA A 131 25.25 -2.36 11.90
N LEU A 132 26.39 -1.68 11.72
CA LEU A 132 26.46 -0.22 11.75
C LEU A 132 25.71 0.42 10.58
N GLU A 133 25.81 -0.14 9.36
CA GLU A 133 25.04 0.34 8.22
C GLU A 133 23.53 0.14 8.41
N ILE A 134 23.11 -1.00 8.98
CA ILE A 134 21.71 -1.23 9.36
C ILE A 134 21.25 -0.18 10.39
N ALA A 135 22.05 0.11 11.41
CA ALA A 135 21.71 1.12 12.41
C ALA A 135 21.56 2.53 11.78
N LYS A 136 22.40 2.86 10.79
CA LYS A 136 22.32 4.13 10.06
C LYS A 136 21.07 4.25 9.18
N LEU A 137 20.45 3.14 8.77
CA LEU A 137 19.23 3.17 7.96
C LEU A 137 18.09 3.93 8.66
N GLN A 138 18.06 3.95 9.99
CA GLN A 138 17.03 4.65 10.75
C GLN A 138 17.01 6.17 10.45
N THR A 139 18.18 6.77 10.28
CA THR A 139 18.34 8.23 10.10
C THR A 139 18.76 8.62 8.69
N ARG A 140 19.11 7.65 7.84
CA ARG A 140 19.46 7.89 6.45
C ARG A 140 18.19 8.12 5.60
N PRO A 141 18.15 9.18 4.80
CA PRO A 141 17.12 9.34 3.77
C PRO A 141 17.21 8.22 2.73
N THR A 142 16.14 7.43 2.62
CA THR A 142 16.05 6.25 1.73
C THR A 142 14.69 6.17 1.03
N MET A 143 13.68 6.81 1.59
CA MET A 143 12.33 6.86 1.06
C MET A 143 12.16 8.03 0.10
N ARG A 144 11.27 7.87 -0.89
CA ARG A 144 10.89 8.91 -1.86
C ARG A 144 12.12 9.53 -2.54
N ASP A 145 12.77 8.73 -3.39
CA ASP A 145 13.99 9.13 -4.11
C ASP A 145 15.10 9.61 -3.17
N GLU A 146 15.29 8.90 -2.04
CA GLU A 146 16.32 9.18 -1.03
C GLU A 146 16.20 10.58 -0.38
N THR A 147 14.99 11.14 -0.28
CA THR A 147 14.76 12.46 0.33
C THR A 147 14.19 12.41 1.74
N MET A 148 13.66 11.26 2.17
CA MET A 148 13.00 11.10 3.47
C MET A 148 13.52 9.86 4.20
N THR A 149 13.61 9.95 5.52
CA THR A 149 13.80 8.78 6.39
C THR A 149 12.52 7.93 6.46
N PHE A 150 12.62 6.72 7.02
CA PHE A 150 11.44 5.87 7.26
C PHE A 150 10.40 6.55 8.16
N ASP A 151 10.86 7.24 9.22
CA ASP A 151 9.97 7.92 10.16
C ASP A 151 9.26 9.11 9.50
N GLU A 152 9.97 9.94 8.74
CA GLU A 152 9.35 11.06 8.01
C GLU A 152 8.34 10.57 6.98
N TYR A 153 8.66 9.49 6.25
CA TYR A 153 7.75 8.91 5.28
C TYR A 153 6.47 8.40 5.96
N TYR A 154 6.61 7.63 7.03
CA TYR A 154 5.48 7.07 7.79
C TYR A 154 4.60 8.18 8.39
N ASN A 155 5.20 9.19 9.01
CA ASN A 155 4.47 10.35 9.54
C ASN A 155 3.78 11.16 8.42
N GLY A 156 4.39 11.24 7.24
CA GLY A 156 3.79 11.84 6.05
C GLY A 156 2.52 11.11 5.60
N VAL A 157 2.53 9.77 5.60
CA VAL A 157 1.34 8.95 5.28
C VAL A 157 0.23 9.19 6.30
N LEU A 158 0.55 9.16 7.61
CA LEU A 158 -0.42 9.41 8.68
C LEU A 158 -1.01 10.83 8.59
N THR A 159 -0.18 11.83 8.35
CA THR A 159 -0.61 13.22 8.18
C THR A 159 -1.54 13.36 6.97
N GLY A 160 -1.18 12.75 5.84
CA GLY A 160 -2.01 12.75 4.64
C GLY A 160 -3.38 12.11 4.88
N MET A 161 -3.44 11.00 5.62
CA MET A 161 -4.69 10.37 6.03
C MET A 161 -5.52 11.27 6.96
N GLY A 162 -4.89 11.91 7.95
CA GLY A 162 -5.54 12.85 8.85
C GLY A 162 -6.17 14.04 8.11
N LEU A 163 -5.44 14.62 7.16
CA LEU A 163 -5.95 15.72 6.32
C LEU A 163 -7.14 15.29 5.46
N LYS A 164 -7.12 14.07 4.88
CA LYS A 164 -8.25 13.52 4.13
C LYS A 164 -9.48 13.33 5.01
N ILE A 165 -9.31 12.79 6.22
CA ILE A 165 -10.42 12.63 7.19
C ILE A 165 -11.01 14.00 7.54
N GLN A 166 -10.16 14.98 7.85
CA GLN A 166 -10.62 16.33 8.20
C GLN A 166 -11.38 17.01 7.06
N ARG A 167 -10.90 16.84 5.83
CA ARG A 167 -11.59 17.33 4.62
C ARG A 167 -12.97 16.68 4.49
N ASN A 168 -13.03 15.35 4.54
CA ASN A 168 -14.29 14.62 4.40
C ASN A 168 -15.32 15.00 5.47
N LYS A 169 -14.89 15.23 6.72
CA LYS A 169 -15.78 15.71 7.80
C LYS A 169 -16.34 17.10 7.50
N THR A 170 -15.50 18.00 6.99
CA THR A 170 -15.93 19.36 6.61
C THR A 170 -16.94 19.31 5.47
N GLU A 171 -16.64 18.53 4.42
CA GLU A 171 -17.53 18.35 3.27
C GLU A 171 -18.86 17.71 3.68
N GLN A 172 -18.83 16.70 4.55
CA GLN A 172 -20.04 16.08 5.11
C GLN A 172 -20.89 17.12 5.86
N ALA A 173 -20.29 17.92 6.75
CA ALA A 173 -21.03 18.94 7.50
C ALA A 173 -21.65 20.01 6.59
N GLN A 174 -20.95 20.37 5.52
CA GLN A 174 -21.46 21.28 4.48
C GLN A 174 -22.65 20.65 3.75
N GLN A 175 -22.54 19.39 3.33
CA GLN A 175 -23.61 18.68 2.63
C GLN A 175 -24.85 18.50 3.52
N GLU A 176 -24.67 18.16 4.80
CA GLU A 176 -25.76 18.07 5.77
C GLU A 176 -26.48 19.41 5.96
N SER A 177 -25.72 20.51 6.00
CA SER A 177 -26.29 21.87 6.10
C SER A 177 -27.10 22.23 4.86
N MET A 178 -26.61 21.88 3.67
CA MET A 178 -27.33 22.08 2.41
C MET A 178 -28.63 21.25 2.37
N VAL A 179 -28.57 19.99 2.81
CA VAL A 179 -29.76 19.13 2.91
C VAL A 179 -30.79 19.72 3.88
N ARG A 180 -30.36 20.27 5.04
CA ARG A 180 -31.27 20.94 5.98
C ARG A 180 -31.94 22.15 5.33
N GLN A 181 -31.19 23.02 4.65
CA GLN A 181 -31.75 24.18 3.96
C GLN A 181 -32.76 23.77 2.88
N PHE A 182 -32.46 22.76 2.06
CA PHE A 182 -33.43 22.28 1.06
C PHE A 182 -34.69 21.66 1.70
N LYS A 183 -34.56 20.98 2.84
CA LYS A 183 -35.72 20.48 3.59
C LYS A 183 -36.57 21.64 4.11
N GLU A 184 -35.96 22.70 4.63
CA GLU A 184 -36.65 23.90 5.10
C GLU A 184 -37.38 24.61 3.96
N ILE A 185 -36.74 24.81 2.80
CA ILE A 185 -37.36 25.40 1.61
C ILE A 185 -38.53 24.53 1.11
N ARG A 186 -38.35 23.21 1.06
CA ARG A 186 -39.43 22.30 0.67
C ARG A 186 -40.61 22.42 1.63
N SER A 187 -40.33 22.43 2.93
CA SER A 187 -41.38 22.63 3.94
C SER A 187 -42.02 24.01 3.81
N SER A 188 -41.32 25.09 3.51
CA SER A 188 -41.96 26.41 3.37
C SER A 188 -42.90 26.51 2.16
N ILE A 189 -42.65 25.74 1.10
CA ILE A 189 -43.51 25.69 -0.10
C ILE A 189 -44.67 24.71 0.08
N SER A 190 -44.41 23.56 0.70
CA SER A 190 -45.38 22.46 0.81
C SER A 190 -46.11 22.39 2.17
N ALA A 191 -45.72 23.22 3.14
CA ALA A 191 -46.43 23.32 4.41
C ALA A 191 -47.70 24.13 4.21
N VAL A 192 -48.84 23.47 4.44
CA VAL A 192 -50.14 24.10 4.61
C VAL A 192 -50.24 24.63 6.03
N ASN A 193 -50.79 25.83 6.18
CA ASN A 193 -51.06 26.39 7.49
C ASN A 193 -52.37 25.80 8.02
N MET A 194 -52.27 25.00 9.09
CA MET A 194 -53.40 24.29 9.68
C MET A 194 -54.49 25.25 10.19
N ASP A 195 -54.12 26.46 10.61
CA ASP A 195 -55.06 27.49 11.06
C ASP A 195 -55.82 28.10 9.88
N GLU A 196 -55.17 28.22 8.72
CA GLU A 196 -55.79 28.71 7.48
C GLU A 196 -56.73 27.64 6.91
N GLU A 197 -56.30 26.38 6.86
CA GLU A 197 -57.15 25.24 6.49
C GLU A 197 -58.34 25.07 7.45
N LEU A 198 -58.15 25.28 8.77
CA LEU A 198 -59.24 25.25 9.75
C LEU A 198 -60.23 26.40 9.54
N THR A 199 -59.72 27.60 9.23
CA THR A 199 -60.55 28.78 8.95
C THR A 199 -61.38 28.57 7.69
N ASP A 200 -60.77 28.06 6.62
CA ASP A 200 -61.46 27.69 5.38
C ASP A 200 -62.49 26.59 5.64
N MET A 201 -62.14 25.57 6.42
CA MET A 201 -63.07 24.49 6.78
C MET A 201 -64.27 25.00 7.58
N MET A 202 -64.05 25.89 8.55
CA MET A 202 -65.13 26.57 9.28
C MET A 202 -65.98 27.44 8.37
N GLN A 203 -65.38 28.14 7.41
CA GLN A 203 -66.10 28.95 6.44
C GLN A 203 -66.98 28.07 5.53
N TYR A 204 -66.46 26.96 5.03
CA TYR A 204 -67.23 25.98 4.25
C TYR A 204 -68.36 25.36 5.08
N GLN A 205 -68.12 25.05 6.36
CA GLN A 205 -69.16 24.53 7.25
C GLN A 205 -70.29 25.55 7.49
N LYS A 206 -69.93 26.83 7.73
CA LYS A 206 -70.91 27.93 7.85
C LYS A 206 -71.70 28.16 6.56
N ALA A 207 -71.03 28.13 5.42
CA ALA A 207 -71.66 28.29 4.12
C ALA A 207 -72.62 27.12 3.82
N TYR A 208 -72.26 25.90 4.21
CA TYR A 208 -73.12 24.72 4.12
C TYR A 208 -74.36 24.84 5.01
N GLU A 209 -74.19 25.23 6.28
CA GLU A 209 -75.32 25.49 7.19
C GLU A 209 -76.26 26.58 6.65
N ALA A 210 -75.70 27.67 6.11
CA ALA A 210 -76.48 28.74 5.51
C ALA A 210 -77.26 28.24 4.28
N SER A 211 -76.62 27.44 3.42
CA SER A 211 -77.26 26.83 2.24
C SER A 211 -78.36 25.86 2.65
N ALA A 212 -78.15 25.04 3.68
CA ALA A 212 -79.17 24.14 4.22
C ALA A 212 -80.38 24.92 4.77
N ARG A 213 -80.15 26.00 5.52
CA ARG A 213 -81.24 26.89 6.00
C ARG A 213 -81.97 27.58 4.86
N PHE A 214 -81.26 28.01 3.82
CA PHE A 214 -81.86 28.58 2.63
C PHE A 214 -82.78 27.57 1.94
N ILE A 215 -82.31 26.33 1.73
CA ILE A 215 -83.11 25.23 1.18
C ILE A 215 -84.33 24.97 2.05
N SER A 216 -84.19 24.85 3.38
CA SER A 216 -85.33 24.66 4.28
C SER A 216 -86.34 25.82 4.23
N THR A 217 -85.87 27.04 3.97
CA THR A 217 -86.75 28.21 3.83
C THR A 217 -87.49 28.17 2.50
N VAL A 218 -86.81 27.78 1.41
CA VAL A 218 -87.44 27.53 0.10
C VAL A 218 -88.47 26.41 0.19
N ASP A 219 -88.16 25.33 0.92
CA ASP A 219 -89.07 24.19 1.11
C ASP A 219 -90.33 24.62 1.87
N LYS A 220 -90.19 25.41 2.93
CA LYS A 220 -91.33 26.02 3.64
C LYS A 220 -92.16 26.96 2.75
N MET A 221 -91.50 27.73 1.88
CA MET A 221 -92.21 28.57 0.91
C MET A 221 -92.98 27.72 -0.10
N MET A 222 -92.40 26.61 -0.58
CA MET A 222 -93.06 25.66 -1.48
C MET A 222 -94.25 24.96 -0.81
N GLU A 223 -94.11 24.48 0.43
CA GLU A 223 -95.23 23.91 1.20
C GLU A 223 -96.38 24.91 1.38
N THR A 224 -96.06 26.19 1.62
CA THR A 224 -97.08 27.24 1.76
C THR A 224 -97.83 27.46 0.43
N VAL A 225 -97.13 27.46 -0.70
CA VAL A 225 -97.76 27.62 -2.02
C VAL A 225 -98.60 26.40 -2.41
N ILE A 226 -98.18 25.19 -2.04
CA ILE A 226 -98.88 23.93 -2.37
C ILE A 226 -100.11 23.70 -1.47
N ASN A 227 -100.10 24.18 -0.23
CA ASN A 227 -101.21 24.05 0.73
C ASN A 227 -102.20 25.24 0.72
N MET A 228 -102.13 26.13 -0.28
CA MET A 228 -103.19 27.10 -0.61
C MET A 228 -104.11 26.54 -1.69
#